data_AF-A0A8T4XP71-F1
#
_entry.id   AF-A0A8T4XP71-F1
#
_cell.length_a   1.000
_cell.length_b   1.000
_cell.length_c   1.000
_cell.angle_alpha   90.00
_cell.angle_beta   90.00
_cell.angle_gamma   90.00
#
_symmetry.space_group_name_H-M   'P 1'
#
loop_
_entity.id
_entity.type
_entity.pdbx_description
1 polymer ?
#
loop_
_entity_poly.entity_id
_entity_poly.type
_entity_poly.pdbx_seq_one_letter_code
_entity_poly.pdbx_strand_id
1 'polypeptide(L)'
;MTDLQDQVKERALASSISLETEMSHVQLHELLEFLHIHYLLRRPDLFRNILRTTIDGEPLLTYTVFGPGEKWFTNVEIRARKPILISLLPSDGSVPQEALRTIKEDLLMAIQFFDENLRMNSLYFAWAEGARFSPEVLTSKSGKALGRIFLETMVLFFILFFIGSIILFSIAPVIAPILLIAAQFIFVIFSDRIVMRLGDWKVTAENPRVHILRCQLSPEEFKEVSKRYSRSQFMEMKKEIIERTLSIGKDLDANIAADVLTKYGIRCPQENISGKSVDLYGLVKKASEHFMLPVPKIIVANTAAPNAAASGISPNRGTVLATTGLLLRLSDDEILSVLAHEMSHLKSRDPLILYALTSAEYLLRVYVLLPLFFFIPFFLYFLFTMWLIYFFAKFLEARADLEAAIRLGRPQSLASALRKIGFRRLQMERVSQGSRFQAWLGWDAHPPLYFRISRLESLESPERIRHPFLQSIKDSLNAFLSSF
;
A
#
# COMPACT_ATOMS: atom_id res chain seq x y z
N MET A 1 37.90 26.06 -11.21
CA MET A 1 36.68 25.79 -12.02
C MET A 1 36.33 24.30 -12.02
N THR A 2 37.31 23.39 -12.03
CA THR A 2 37.12 21.93 -11.89
C THR A 2 36.51 21.52 -10.55
N ASP A 3 36.96 22.13 -9.44
CA ASP A 3 36.51 21.78 -8.07
C ASP A 3 35.04 22.16 -7.77
N LEU A 4 34.51 23.20 -8.43
CA LEU A 4 33.10 23.59 -8.31
C LEU A 4 32.18 22.69 -9.16
N GLN A 5 32.63 22.24 -10.32
CA GLN A 5 31.87 21.31 -11.16
C GLN A 5 31.78 19.92 -10.53
N ASP A 6 32.85 19.45 -9.89
CA ASP A 6 32.84 18.16 -9.20
C ASP A 6 32.00 18.20 -7.92
N GLN A 7 32.03 19.29 -7.13
CA GLN A 7 31.14 19.47 -5.98
C GLN A 7 29.66 19.63 -6.36
N VAL A 8 29.36 20.29 -7.49
CA VAL A 8 27.99 20.38 -8.02
C VAL A 8 27.52 19.03 -8.56
N LYS A 9 28.40 18.22 -9.15
CA LYS A 9 28.07 16.89 -9.67
C LYS A 9 27.88 15.86 -8.56
N GLU A 10 28.67 15.92 -7.48
CA GLU A 10 28.45 15.15 -6.25
C GLU A 10 27.14 15.54 -5.54
N ARG A 11 26.85 16.85 -5.43
CA ARG A 11 25.58 17.34 -4.86
C ARG A 11 24.37 17.03 -5.72
N ALA A 12 24.52 17.02 -7.05
CA ALA A 12 23.50 16.60 -8.01
C ALA A 12 23.21 15.09 -7.93
N LEU A 13 24.25 14.26 -7.68
CA LEU A 13 24.06 12.84 -7.41
C LEU A 13 23.29 12.62 -6.10
N ALA A 14 23.59 13.41 -5.06
CA ALA A 14 22.96 13.33 -3.74
C ALA A 14 21.47 13.76 -3.72
N SER A 15 20.98 14.44 -4.75
CA SER A 15 19.60 14.93 -4.86
C SER A 15 18.80 14.32 -6.01
N SER A 16 19.36 13.28 -6.64
CA SER A 16 18.69 12.51 -7.70
C SER A 16 17.81 11.41 -7.11
N ILE A 17 16.63 11.18 -7.70
CA ILE A 17 15.64 10.21 -7.24
C ILE A 17 15.23 9.36 -8.43
N SER A 18 15.23 8.05 -8.23
CA SER A 18 14.62 7.10 -9.14
C SER A 18 13.25 6.68 -8.61
N LEU A 19 12.25 6.66 -9.48
CA LEU A 19 10.92 6.18 -9.17
C LEU A 19 10.58 5.01 -10.06
N GLU A 20 10.37 3.86 -9.42
CA GLU A 20 9.86 2.69 -10.11
C GLU A 20 8.41 2.91 -10.53
N THR A 21 8.13 2.67 -11.81
CA THR A 21 6.82 2.87 -12.41
C THR A 21 6.50 1.74 -13.40
N GLU A 22 5.24 1.35 -13.42
CA GLU A 22 4.70 0.36 -14.37
C GLU A 22 4.11 1.04 -15.62
N MET A 23 4.22 2.37 -15.73
CA MET A 23 3.67 3.14 -16.85
C MET A 23 4.25 2.70 -18.20
N SER A 24 3.47 2.66 -19.27
CA SER A 24 3.98 2.41 -20.63
C SER A 24 4.79 3.60 -21.16
N HIS A 25 5.50 3.43 -22.28
CA HIS A 25 6.27 4.52 -22.89
C HIS A 25 5.40 5.71 -23.31
N VAL A 26 4.17 5.44 -23.77
CA VAL A 26 3.17 6.47 -24.11
C VAL A 26 2.73 7.23 -22.86
N GLN A 27 2.42 6.51 -21.78
CA GLN A 27 2.02 7.11 -20.51
C GLN A 27 3.12 7.99 -19.90
N LEU A 28 4.40 7.64 -20.13
CA LEU A 28 5.54 8.46 -19.70
C LEU A 28 5.61 9.81 -20.44
N HIS A 29 5.21 9.87 -21.72
CA HIS A 29 5.07 11.13 -22.44
C HIS A 29 3.89 11.96 -21.89
N GLU A 30 2.74 11.33 -21.71
CA GLU A 30 1.54 11.96 -21.15
C GLU A 30 1.78 12.52 -19.73
N LEU A 31 2.60 11.84 -18.93
CA LEU A 31 2.98 12.30 -17.59
C LEU A 31 3.64 13.69 -17.64
N LEU A 32 4.58 13.93 -18.56
CA LEU A 32 5.26 15.22 -18.62
C LEU A 32 4.32 16.34 -19.06
N GLU A 33 3.37 16.03 -19.95
CA GLU A 33 2.31 16.97 -20.32
C GLU A 33 1.39 17.26 -19.15
N PHE A 34 0.99 16.23 -18.40
CA PHE A 34 0.20 16.38 -17.19
C PHE A 34 0.89 17.28 -16.16
N LEU A 35 2.19 17.05 -15.89
CA LEU A 35 2.98 17.89 -14.97
C LEU A 35 3.08 19.33 -15.47
N HIS A 36 3.30 19.53 -16.77
CA HIS A 36 3.36 20.86 -17.35
C HIS A 36 2.04 21.62 -17.13
N ILE A 37 0.91 21.04 -17.51
CA ILE A 37 -0.40 21.70 -17.49
C ILE A 37 -0.95 21.83 -16.06
N HIS A 38 -0.93 20.73 -15.29
CA HIS A 38 -1.67 20.66 -14.03
C HIS A 38 -0.85 20.98 -12.79
N TYR A 39 0.49 20.95 -12.89
CA TYR A 39 1.40 21.27 -11.79
C TYR A 39 2.16 22.59 -12.02
N LEU A 40 2.88 22.72 -13.14
CA LEU A 40 3.72 23.90 -13.39
C LEU A 40 2.91 25.15 -13.74
N LEU A 41 2.03 25.09 -14.75
CA LEU A 41 1.28 26.26 -15.22
C LEU A 41 0.26 26.80 -14.20
N ARG A 42 -0.12 26.02 -13.18
CA ARG A 42 -1.02 26.50 -12.11
C ARG A 42 -0.33 27.44 -11.11
N ARG A 43 1.00 27.49 -11.09
CA ARG A 43 1.78 28.31 -10.15
C ARG A 43 2.88 29.09 -10.90
N PRO A 44 2.52 29.98 -11.84
CA PRO A 44 3.48 30.66 -12.71
C PRO A 44 4.46 31.55 -11.93
N ASP A 45 4.09 31.98 -10.73
CA ASP A 45 4.93 32.82 -9.87
C ASP A 45 6.15 32.07 -9.30
N LEU A 46 6.07 30.74 -9.19
CA LEU A 46 7.10 29.89 -8.58
C LEU A 46 7.99 29.18 -9.60
N PHE A 47 7.50 28.97 -10.83
CA PHE A 47 8.15 28.15 -11.84
C PHE A 47 8.45 28.95 -13.11
N ARG A 48 9.73 28.96 -13.55
CA ARG A 48 10.16 29.60 -14.82
C ARG A 48 11.07 28.68 -15.63
N ASN A 49 11.49 29.12 -16.81
CA ASN A 49 12.40 28.39 -17.72
C ASN A 49 11.92 26.96 -18.03
N ILE A 50 10.61 26.79 -18.25
CA ILE A 50 10.02 25.48 -18.49
C ILE A 50 10.33 25.06 -19.92
N LEU A 51 11.05 23.95 -20.08
CA LEU A 51 11.39 23.36 -21.37
C LEU A 51 10.96 21.90 -21.39
N ARG A 52 10.20 21.52 -22.41
CA ARG A 52 9.85 20.13 -22.70
C ARG A 52 10.51 19.74 -24.01
N THR A 53 11.34 18.71 -23.98
CA THR A 53 12.04 18.20 -25.16
C THR A 53 12.12 16.68 -25.11
N THR A 54 12.70 16.07 -26.13
CA THR A 54 13.03 14.64 -26.17
C THR A 54 14.51 14.53 -26.48
N ILE A 55 15.28 13.87 -25.62
CA ILE A 55 16.72 13.63 -25.82
C ILE A 55 16.91 12.12 -25.91
N ASP A 56 17.53 11.65 -27.00
CA ASP A 56 17.79 10.22 -27.24
C ASP A 56 16.53 9.32 -27.15
N GLY A 57 15.37 9.85 -27.54
CA GLY A 57 14.08 9.15 -27.43
C GLY A 57 13.44 9.18 -26.04
N GLU A 58 14.14 9.73 -25.03
CA GLU A 58 13.62 9.90 -23.67
C GLU A 58 12.93 11.28 -23.54
N PRO A 59 11.66 11.32 -23.13
CA PRO A 59 10.97 12.58 -22.86
C PRO A 59 11.56 13.25 -21.62
N LEU A 60 11.85 14.55 -21.76
CA LEU A 60 12.53 15.38 -20.78
C LEU A 60 11.70 16.63 -20.46
N LEU A 61 11.53 16.92 -19.17
CA LEU A 61 10.96 18.17 -18.67
C LEU A 61 11.95 18.84 -17.72
N THR A 62 12.35 20.08 -18.03
CA THR A 62 13.21 20.90 -17.17
C THR A 62 12.51 22.19 -16.79
N TYR A 63 12.69 22.66 -15.56
CA TYR A 63 12.18 23.95 -15.09
C TYR A 63 12.99 24.46 -13.91
N THR A 64 12.88 25.75 -13.61
CA THR A 64 13.52 26.40 -12.46
C THR A 64 12.46 26.76 -11.42
N VAL A 65 12.68 26.39 -10.16
CA VAL A 65 11.87 26.78 -9.00
C VAL A 65 12.55 27.93 -8.26
N PHE A 66 11.82 29.00 -7.98
CA PHE A 66 12.34 30.15 -7.24
C PHE A 66 11.80 30.19 -5.80
N GLY A 67 12.69 30.54 -4.87
CA GLY A 67 12.33 30.79 -3.48
C GLY A 67 11.65 32.15 -3.25
N PRO A 68 11.08 32.39 -2.05
CA PRO A 68 10.48 33.66 -1.70
C PRO A 68 11.47 34.84 -1.88
N GLY A 69 11.05 35.84 -2.65
CA GLY A 69 11.89 37.00 -2.99
C GLY A 69 13.10 36.66 -3.87
N GLU A 70 13.04 35.53 -4.60
CA GLU A 70 14.08 35.06 -5.53
C GLU A 70 15.47 34.88 -4.89
N LYS A 71 15.51 34.70 -3.57
CA LYS A 71 16.76 34.58 -2.80
C LYS A 71 17.56 33.32 -3.11
N TRP A 72 16.91 32.30 -3.67
CA TRP A 72 17.51 31.04 -4.08
C TRP A 72 16.70 30.45 -5.24
N PHE A 73 17.32 29.58 -6.03
CA PHE A 73 16.62 28.82 -7.05
C PHE A 73 17.14 27.38 -7.14
N THR A 74 16.34 26.48 -7.71
CA THR A 74 16.78 25.11 -8.01
C THR A 74 16.25 24.70 -9.37
N ASN A 75 17.10 24.08 -10.18
CA ASN A 75 16.69 23.52 -11.46
C ASN A 75 16.21 22.09 -11.25
N VAL A 76 15.06 21.75 -11.80
CA VAL A 76 14.50 20.42 -11.75
C VAL A 76 14.57 19.81 -13.14
N GLU A 77 15.07 18.59 -13.22
CA GLU A 77 15.12 17.79 -14.43
C GLU A 77 14.35 16.49 -14.21
N ILE A 78 13.40 16.20 -15.09
CA ILE A 78 12.59 14.97 -15.05
C ILE A 78 12.77 14.23 -16.38
N ARG A 79 13.42 13.07 -16.31
CA ARG A 79 13.51 12.10 -17.41
C ARG A 79 12.46 11.03 -17.21
N ALA A 80 11.42 11.06 -18.04
CA ALA A 80 10.34 10.09 -17.98
C ALA A 80 10.72 8.81 -18.74
N ARG A 81 11.50 7.95 -18.05
CA ARG A 81 11.90 6.62 -18.49
C ARG A 81 11.53 5.57 -17.43
N LYS A 82 11.95 4.32 -17.61
CA LYS A 82 11.85 3.28 -16.57
C LYS A 82 13.23 2.99 -15.96
N PRO A 83 13.50 3.36 -14.69
CA PRO A 83 12.67 4.15 -13.76
C PRO A 83 12.66 5.66 -14.08
N ILE A 84 11.65 6.40 -13.61
CA ILE A 84 11.58 7.85 -13.80
C ILE A 84 12.71 8.48 -12.98
N LEU A 85 13.54 9.30 -13.62
CA LEU A 85 14.62 10.00 -12.92
C LEU A 85 14.26 11.46 -12.71
N ILE A 86 14.42 11.91 -11.47
CA ILE A 86 14.21 13.29 -11.07
C ILE A 86 15.53 13.78 -10.48
N SER A 87 16.06 14.88 -10.99
CA SER A 87 17.26 15.52 -10.46
C SER A 87 16.93 16.94 -10.00
N LEU A 88 17.33 17.27 -8.78
CA LEU A 88 17.19 18.60 -8.18
C LEU A 88 18.58 19.25 -8.12
N LEU A 89 18.81 20.27 -8.91
CA LEU A 89 20.09 20.97 -9.03
C LEU A 89 20.00 22.33 -8.34
N PRO A 90 20.27 22.42 -7.02
CA PRO A 90 20.24 23.68 -6.29
C PRO A 90 21.28 24.67 -6.84
N SER A 91 20.95 25.96 -6.86
CA SER A 91 21.85 27.03 -7.32
C SER A 91 23.16 27.07 -6.53
N ASP A 92 23.05 26.99 -5.21
CA ASP A 92 24.15 27.04 -4.25
C ASP A 92 23.69 26.51 -2.87
N GLY A 93 24.54 26.69 -1.84
CA GLY A 93 24.23 26.28 -0.46
C GLY A 93 23.18 27.14 0.25
N SER A 94 22.65 28.20 -0.38
CA SER A 94 21.59 29.04 0.20
C SER A 94 20.21 28.39 0.13
N VAL A 95 20.05 27.35 -0.71
CA VAL A 95 18.78 26.63 -0.87
C VAL A 95 18.48 25.84 0.42
N PRO A 96 17.36 26.13 1.12
CA PRO A 96 17.00 25.41 2.32
C PRO A 96 16.73 23.93 2.03
N GLN A 97 17.28 23.03 2.85
CA GLN A 97 17.04 21.57 2.71
C GLN A 97 15.54 21.22 2.79
N GLU A 98 14.79 21.94 3.62
CA GLU A 98 13.33 21.79 3.71
C GLU A 98 12.61 22.13 2.41
N ALA A 99 13.11 23.13 1.67
CA ALA A 99 12.55 23.51 0.38
C ALA A 99 12.80 22.42 -0.67
N LEU A 100 14.02 21.85 -0.73
CA LEU A 100 14.33 20.72 -1.60
C LEU A 100 13.46 19.50 -1.29
N ARG A 101 13.26 19.19 0.00
CA ARG A 101 12.36 18.12 0.45
C ARG A 101 10.92 18.37 -0.01
N THR A 102 10.43 19.60 0.15
CA THR A 102 9.06 19.96 -0.24
C THR A 102 8.86 19.83 -1.76
N ILE A 103 9.79 20.34 -2.56
CA ILE A 103 9.72 20.24 -4.04
C ILE A 103 9.71 18.78 -4.48
N LYS A 104 10.62 17.97 -3.90
CA LYS A 104 10.66 16.52 -4.12
C LYS A 104 9.29 15.91 -3.83
N GLU A 105 8.74 16.14 -2.64
CA GLU A 105 7.48 15.54 -2.22
C GLU A 105 6.29 15.96 -3.08
N ASP A 106 6.19 17.24 -3.43
CA ASP A 106 5.15 17.77 -4.32
C ASP A 106 5.17 17.07 -5.69
N LEU A 107 6.37 16.88 -6.25
CA LEU A 107 6.53 16.21 -7.53
C LEU A 107 6.16 14.72 -7.44
N LEU A 108 6.59 14.03 -6.37
CA LEU A 108 6.17 12.64 -6.11
C LEU A 108 4.66 12.52 -6.05
N MET A 109 3.98 13.46 -5.37
CA MET A 109 2.53 13.46 -5.27
C MET A 109 1.86 13.71 -6.63
N ALA A 110 2.39 14.61 -7.45
CA ALA A 110 1.85 14.89 -8.78
C ALA A 110 1.96 13.66 -9.71
N ILE A 111 3.11 12.97 -9.70
CA ILE A 111 3.32 11.74 -10.48
C ILE A 111 2.38 10.62 -9.99
N GLN A 112 2.26 10.43 -8.68
CA GLN A 112 1.35 9.43 -8.10
C GLN A 112 -0.13 9.74 -8.39
N PHE A 113 -0.51 11.03 -8.43
CA PHE A 113 -1.86 11.45 -8.79
C PHE A 113 -2.18 11.11 -10.25
N PHE A 114 -1.24 11.34 -11.16
CA PHE A 114 -1.37 10.94 -12.55
C PHE A 114 -1.56 9.42 -12.69
N ASP A 115 -0.72 8.62 -12.03
CA ASP A 115 -0.83 7.15 -12.03
C ASP A 115 -2.19 6.67 -11.50
N GLU A 116 -2.69 7.27 -10.42
CA GLU A 116 -4.00 6.95 -9.85
C GLU A 116 -5.14 7.26 -10.86
N ASN A 117 -5.06 8.38 -11.59
CA ASN A 117 -6.06 8.72 -12.61
C ASN A 117 -6.05 7.74 -13.79
N LEU A 118 -4.88 7.34 -14.28
CA LEU A 118 -4.77 6.30 -15.31
C LEU A 118 -5.46 5.00 -14.86
N ARG A 119 -5.24 4.63 -13.60
CA ARG A 119 -5.81 3.41 -13.01
C ARG A 119 -7.32 3.44 -12.84
N MET A 120 -7.89 4.59 -12.49
CA MET A 120 -9.34 4.72 -12.29
C MET A 120 -10.14 4.52 -13.58
N ASN A 121 -9.51 4.66 -14.75
CA ASN A 121 -10.12 4.53 -16.07
C ASN A 121 -9.66 3.28 -16.83
N SER A 122 -9.17 2.26 -16.12
CA SER A 122 -8.66 1.03 -16.73
C SER A 122 -9.55 -0.18 -16.43
N LEU A 123 -9.70 -1.07 -17.41
CA LEU A 123 -10.22 -2.42 -17.23
C LEU A 123 -9.10 -3.35 -16.74
N TYR A 124 -9.44 -4.27 -15.86
CA TYR A 124 -8.50 -5.22 -15.28
C TYR A 124 -8.93 -6.65 -15.58
N PHE A 125 -7.96 -7.52 -15.83
CA PHE A 125 -8.18 -8.95 -15.97
C PHE A 125 -7.04 -9.67 -15.25
N ALA A 126 -7.35 -10.33 -14.13
CA ALA A 126 -6.35 -11.03 -13.34
C ALA A 126 -6.68 -12.52 -13.20
N TRP A 127 -5.66 -13.38 -13.21
CA TRP A 127 -5.81 -14.81 -12.94
C TRP A 127 -4.52 -15.38 -12.33
N ALA A 128 -4.68 -16.42 -11.50
CA ALA A 128 -3.55 -17.24 -11.07
C ALA A 128 -3.32 -18.38 -12.07
N GLU A 129 -2.06 -18.77 -12.25
CA GLU A 129 -1.68 -19.92 -13.06
C GLU A 129 -2.41 -21.19 -12.58
N GLY A 130 -2.82 -22.06 -13.51
CA GLY A 130 -3.53 -23.31 -13.19
C GLY A 130 -4.88 -23.19 -12.45
N ALA A 131 -5.37 -21.98 -12.18
CA ALA A 131 -6.56 -21.77 -11.36
C ALA A 131 -7.86 -21.81 -12.16
N ARG A 132 -8.95 -22.25 -11.51
CA ARG A 132 -10.32 -22.14 -12.05
C ARG A 132 -10.72 -20.65 -12.12
N PHE A 133 -11.47 -20.29 -13.16
CA PHE A 133 -11.92 -18.92 -13.38
C PHE A 133 -12.75 -18.39 -12.20
N SER A 134 -12.26 -17.37 -11.48
CA SER A 134 -13.04 -16.67 -10.45
C SER A 134 -13.64 -15.37 -11.00
N PRO A 135 -14.94 -15.08 -10.74
CA PRO A 135 -15.57 -13.81 -11.07
C PRO A 135 -14.73 -12.62 -10.65
N GLU A 136 -14.57 -11.65 -11.54
CA GLU A 136 -14.02 -10.37 -11.14
C GLU A 136 -15.03 -9.65 -10.26
N VAL A 137 -14.60 -9.22 -9.07
CA VAL A 137 -15.37 -8.25 -8.29
C VAL A 137 -15.16 -6.90 -8.96
N LEU A 138 -15.80 -6.71 -10.14
CA LEU A 138 -15.99 -5.39 -10.72
C LEU A 138 -16.44 -4.47 -9.59
N THR A 139 -15.80 -3.31 -9.51
CA THR A 139 -16.01 -2.20 -8.58
C THR A 139 -17.48 -1.73 -8.61
N SER A 140 -18.35 -2.58 -8.10
CA SER A 140 -19.79 -2.44 -8.02
C SER A 140 -20.20 -2.54 -6.56
N LYS A 141 -21.23 -1.76 -6.22
CA LYS A 141 -21.75 -1.51 -4.87
C LYS A 141 -22.07 -2.77 -4.05
N SER A 142 -22.23 -3.95 -4.66
CA SER A 142 -22.66 -5.18 -3.98
C SER A 142 -21.53 -6.09 -3.47
N GLY A 143 -20.35 -6.12 -4.11
CA GLY A 143 -19.17 -6.85 -3.60
C GLY A 143 -18.53 -6.20 -2.38
N LYS A 144 -18.93 -4.97 -2.10
CA LYS A 144 -18.51 -4.16 -0.96
C LYS A 144 -18.98 -4.72 0.37
N ALA A 145 -20.06 -5.49 0.48
CA ALA A 145 -20.56 -5.89 1.80
C ALA A 145 -19.59 -6.86 2.50
N LEU A 146 -19.39 -8.06 1.99
CA LEU A 146 -18.56 -9.08 2.65
C LEU A 146 -17.06 -8.75 2.65
N GLY A 147 -16.56 -8.15 1.56
CA GLY A 147 -15.18 -7.67 1.46
C GLY A 147 -14.87 -6.50 2.39
N ARG A 148 -15.77 -5.51 2.55
CA ARG A 148 -15.54 -4.41 3.52
C ARG A 148 -15.55 -4.89 4.96
N ILE A 149 -16.39 -5.88 5.28
CA ILE A 149 -16.52 -6.41 6.64
C ILE A 149 -15.19 -7.03 7.13
N PHE A 150 -14.39 -7.60 6.23
CA PHE A 150 -13.11 -8.22 6.59
C PHE A 150 -11.87 -7.41 6.19
N LEU A 151 -11.92 -6.57 5.16
CA LEU A 151 -10.73 -5.91 4.58
C LEU A 151 -10.65 -4.40 4.82
N GLU A 152 -11.73 -3.70 5.19
CA GLU A 152 -11.70 -2.23 5.33
C GLU A 152 -12.23 -1.71 6.67
N THR A 153 -13.29 -2.29 7.24
CA THR A 153 -13.81 -1.85 8.55
C THR A 153 -14.24 -3.02 9.44
N MET A 154 -13.58 -3.16 10.60
CA MET A 154 -13.97 -4.11 11.66
C MET A 154 -15.31 -3.74 12.32
N VAL A 155 -15.96 -2.65 11.91
CA VAL A 155 -17.15 -2.07 12.56
C VAL A 155 -18.32 -3.04 12.61
N LEU A 156 -18.65 -3.76 11.52
CA LEU A 156 -19.75 -4.72 11.57
C LEU A 156 -19.43 -5.89 12.51
N PHE A 157 -18.19 -6.38 12.48
CA PHE A 157 -17.75 -7.41 13.41
C PHE A 157 -17.87 -6.94 14.86
N PHE A 158 -17.47 -5.70 15.15
CA PHE A 158 -17.67 -5.07 16.46
C PHE A 158 -19.14 -4.96 16.85
N ILE A 159 -20.03 -4.57 15.93
CA ILE A 159 -21.48 -4.50 16.18
C ILE A 159 -22.04 -5.87 16.50
N LEU A 160 -21.73 -6.89 15.68
CA LEU A 160 -22.19 -8.27 15.90
C LEU A 160 -21.64 -8.83 17.22
N PHE A 161 -20.36 -8.58 17.51
CA PHE A 161 -19.74 -8.98 18.77
C PHE A 161 -20.38 -8.27 19.97
N PHE A 162 -20.69 -6.97 19.84
CA PHE A 162 -21.35 -6.19 20.88
C PHE A 162 -22.76 -6.70 21.18
N ILE A 163 -23.56 -6.97 20.14
CA ILE A 163 -24.90 -7.58 20.28
C ILE A 163 -24.78 -8.96 20.94
N GLY A 164 -23.87 -9.81 20.46
CA GLY A 164 -23.62 -11.12 21.04
C GLY A 164 -23.17 -11.05 22.51
N SER A 165 -22.35 -10.05 22.85
CA SER A 165 -21.94 -9.76 24.22
C SER A 165 -23.15 -9.40 25.09
N ILE A 166 -24.01 -8.46 24.66
CA ILE A 166 -25.21 -8.09 25.43
C ILE A 166 -26.08 -9.31 25.73
N ILE A 167 -26.36 -10.12 24.71
CA ILE A 167 -27.18 -11.35 24.86
C ILE A 167 -26.53 -12.29 25.88
N LEU A 168 -25.23 -12.51 25.79
CA LEU A 168 -24.53 -13.43 26.69
C LEU A 168 -24.49 -12.92 28.13
N PHE A 169 -24.29 -11.62 28.33
CA PHE A 169 -24.37 -11.00 29.65
C PHE A 169 -25.77 -11.06 30.26
N SER A 170 -26.83 -11.02 29.44
CA SER A 170 -28.22 -11.18 29.92
C SER A 170 -28.52 -12.60 30.40
N ILE A 171 -27.86 -13.62 29.83
CA ILE A 171 -28.12 -15.04 30.16
C ILE A 171 -27.20 -15.55 31.28
N ALA A 172 -25.90 -15.22 31.22
CA ALA A 172 -24.89 -15.82 32.11
C ALA A 172 -23.82 -14.78 32.53
N PRO A 173 -24.18 -13.75 33.31
CA PRO A 173 -23.32 -12.59 33.56
C PRO A 173 -21.96 -12.92 34.21
N VAL A 174 -21.90 -13.96 35.04
CA VAL A 174 -20.66 -14.35 35.75
C VAL A 174 -19.63 -15.00 34.81
N ILE A 175 -20.10 -15.81 33.86
CA ILE A 175 -19.25 -16.63 32.97
C ILE A 175 -19.11 -15.97 31.59
N ALA A 176 -20.00 -15.03 31.23
CA ALA A 176 -20.01 -14.32 29.96
C ALA A 176 -18.64 -13.74 29.57
N PRO A 177 -17.87 -13.07 30.46
CA PRO A 177 -16.56 -12.52 30.09
C PRO A 177 -15.57 -13.60 29.64
N ILE A 178 -15.55 -14.73 30.34
CA ILE A 178 -14.67 -15.88 30.03
C ILE A 178 -15.10 -16.52 28.71
N LEU A 179 -16.41 -16.70 28.50
CA LEU A 179 -16.94 -17.25 27.25
C LEU A 179 -16.66 -16.36 26.04
N LEU A 180 -16.73 -15.03 26.19
CA LEU A 180 -16.39 -14.09 25.11
C LEU A 180 -14.91 -14.16 24.75
N ILE A 181 -14.02 -14.22 25.74
CA ILE A 181 -12.58 -14.38 25.53
C ILE A 181 -12.27 -15.73 24.87
N ALA A 182 -12.93 -16.81 25.29
CA ALA A 182 -12.78 -18.12 24.69
C ALA A 182 -13.28 -18.12 23.23
N ALA A 183 -14.41 -17.49 22.95
CA ALA A 183 -14.92 -17.33 21.58
C ALA A 183 -13.95 -16.52 20.70
N GLN A 184 -13.42 -15.41 21.21
CA GLN A 184 -12.39 -14.62 20.52
C GLN A 184 -11.12 -15.45 20.27
N PHE A 185 -10.70 -16.26 21.23
CA PHE A 185 -9.53 -17.13 21.05
C PHE A 185 -9.73 -18.13 19.92
N ILE A 186 -10.93 -18.71 19.81
CA ILE A 186 -11.29 -19.62 18.71
C ILE A 186 -11.16 -18.88 17.37
N PHE A 187 -11.63 -17.63 17.27
CA PHE A 187 -11.44 -16.81 16.07
C PHE A 187 -9.95 -16.61 15.75
N VAL A 188 -9.10 -16.33 16.74
CA VAL A 188 -7.65 -16.18 16.53
C VAL A 188 -7.01 -17.48 16.07
N ILE A 189 -7.37 -18.63 16.66
CA ILE A 189 -6.86 -19.97 16.28
C ILE A 189 -7.20 -20.30 14.82
N PHE A 190 -8.41 -19.97 14.37
CA PHE A 190 -8.91 -20.29 13.03
C PHE A 190 -8.80 -19.12 12.04
N SER A 191 -8.11 -18.04 12.41
CA SER A 191 -7.93 -16.86 11.57
C SER A 191 -7.31 -17.18 10.21
N ASP A 192 -6.35 -18.12 10.16
CA ASP A 192 -5.74 -18.62 8.92
C ASP A 192 -6.79 -19.21 7.95
N ARG A 193 -7.77 -19.95 8.48
CA ARG A 193 -8.85 -20.57 7.70
C ARG A 193 -9.88 -19.56 7.26
N ILE A 194 -10.14 -18.54 8.07
CA ILE A 194 -11.05 -17.44 7.71
C ILE A 194 -10.44 -16.67 6.55
N VAL A 195 -9.16 -16.29 6.64
CA VAL A 195 -8.46 -15.57 5.56
C VAL A 195 -8.39 -16.41 4.28
N MET A 196 -8.18 -17.72 4.36
CA MET A 196 -8.23 -18.59 3.18
C MET A 196 -9.57 -18.56 2.44
N ARG A 197 -10.69 -18.30 3.12
CA ARG A 197 -12.01 -18.20 2.48
C ARG A 197 -12.26 -16.84 1.81
N LEU A 198 -11.44 -15.83 2.13
CA LEU A 198 -11.58 -14.49 1.57
C LEU A 198 -10.93 -14.35 0.19
N GLY A 199 -10.03 -15.26 -0.18
CA GLY A 199 -9.37 -15.20 -1.48
C GLY A 199 -10.00 -16.08 -2.55
N ASP A 200 -9.68 -15.73 -3.78
CA ASP A 200 -10.19 -16.34 -5.00
C ASP A 200 -9.30 -17.48 -5.49
N TRP A 201 -7.98 -17.34 -5.31
CA TRP A 201 -7.00 -18.31 -5.81
C TRP A 201 -6.00 -18.72 -4.75
N LYS A 202 -5.58 -19.98 -4.82
CA LYS A 202 -4.46 -20.51 -4.05
C LYS A 202 -3.25 -20.59 -4.96
N VAL A 203 -2.14 -20.02 -4.48
CA VAL A 203 -0.85 -20.02 -5.17
C VAL A 203 0.06 -21.05 -4.48
N THR A 204 0.72 -21.88 -5.28
CA THR A 204 1.61 -22.96 -4.82
C THR A 204 2.85 -23.03 -5.71
N ALA A 205 3.79 -23.93 -5.39
CA ALA A 205 4.98 -24.14 -6.21
C ALA A 205 4.66 -24.61 -7.64
N GLU A 206 3.54 -25.31 -7.84
CA GLU A 206 3.10 -25.81 -9.15
C GLU A 206 2.44 -24.72 -10.00
N ASN A 207 1.94 -23.67 -9.36
CA ASN A 207 1.27 -22.55 -10.01
C ASN A 207 1.72 -21.20 -9.39
N PRO A 208 2.99 -20.84 -9.57
CA PRO A 208 3.63 -19.80 -8.79
C PRO A 208 3.18 -18.38 -9.18
N ARG A 209 2.67 -18.20 -10.40
CA ARG A 209 2.46 -16.87 -10.98
C ARG A 209 1.01 -16.38 -10.90
N VAL A 210 0.89 -15.07 -10.76
CA VAL A 210 -0.35 -14.32 -10.92
C VAL A 210 -0.16 -13.35 -12.08
N HIS A 211 -1.07 -13.44 -13.04
CA HIS A 211 -1.06 -12.63 -14.25
C HIS A 211 -2.13 -11.56 -14.15
N ILE A 212 -1.78 -10.34 -14.56
CA ILE A 212 -2.64 -9.18 -14.53
C ILE A 212 -2.49 -8.45 -15.85
N LEU A 213 -3.61 -8.28 -16.54
CA LEU A 213 -3.73 -7.51 -17.75
C LEU A 213 -4.56 -6.26 -17.47
N ARG A 214 -4.06 -5.11 -17.89
CA ARG A 214 -4.69 -3.82 -17.76
C ARG A 214 -4.93 -3.26 -19.16
N CYS A 215 -6.16 -2.88 -19.46
CA CYS A 215 -6.51 -2.11 -20.65
C CYS A 215 -6.94 -0.71 -20.22
N GLN A 216 -6.18 0.31 -20.63
CA GLN A 216 -6.53 1.70 -20.36
C GLN A 216 -7.54 2.22 -21.39
N LEU A 217 -8.58 2.87 -20.89
CA LEU A 217 -9.60 3.55 -21.68
C LEU A 217 -9.64 5.04 -21.34
N SER A 218 -10.25 5.84 -22.21
CA SER A 218 -10.62 7.21 -21.83
C SER A 218 -11.67 7.20 -20.71
N PRO A 219 -11.80 8.29 -19.91
CA PRO A 219 -12.85 8.39 -18.89
C PRO A 219 -14.26 8.13 -19.43
N GLU A 220 -14.55 8.62 -20.65
CA GLU A 220 -15.84 8.46 -21.33
C GLU A 220 -16.07 7.01 -21.76
N GLU A 221 -15.07 6.39 -22.40
CA GLU A 221 -15.13 4.99 -22.83
C GLU A 221 -15.27 4.05 -21.63
N PHE A 222 -14.50 4.27 -20.56
CA PHE A 222 -14.60 3.48 -19.34
C PHE A 222 -16.00 3.56 -18.72
N LYS A 223 -16.59 4.76 -18.69
CA LYS A 223 -17.96 4.96 -18.18
C LYS A 223 -19.01 4.31 -19.06
N GLU A 224 -18.81 4.27 -20.37
CA GLU A 224 -19.70 3.59 -21.32
C GLU A 224 -19.61 2.06 -21.16
N VAL A 225 -18.39 1.52 -21.16
CA VAL A 225 -18.12 0.09 -21.00
C VAL A 225 -18.62 -0.42 -19.64
N SER A 226 -18.33 0.28 -18.55
CA SER A 226 -18.78 -0.12 -17.21
C SER A 226 -20.31 -0.12 -17.03
N LYS A 227 -21.05 0.63 -17.86
CA LYS A 227 -22.52 0.62 -17.90
C LYS A 227 -23.08 -0.42 -18.86
N ARG A 228 -22.40 -0.63 -20.00
CA ARG A 228 -22.86 -1.50 -21.09
C ARG A 228 -22.72 -2.99 -20.76
N TYR A 229 -21.64 -3.39 -20.09
CA TYR A 229 -21.33 -4.80 -19.86
C TYR A 229 -21.62 -5.23 -18.42
N SER A 230 -22.25 -6.39 -18.29
CA SER A 230 -22.50 -7.07 -17.02
C SER A 230 -21.27 -7.85 -16.53
N ARG A 231 -21.26 -8.24 -15.25
CA ARG A 231 -20.19 -9.08 -14.65
C ARG A 231 -19.96 -10.39 -15.40
N SER A 232 -21.01 -11.02 -15.92
CA SER A 232 -20.90 -12.27 -16.67
C SER A 232 -20.21 -12.08 -18.02
N GLN A 233 -20.47 -10.97 -18.71
CA GLN A 233 -19.82 -10.66 -20.00
C GLN A 233 -18.33 -10.37 -19.82
N PHE A 234 -17.95 -9.62 -18.79
CA PHE A 234 -16.53 -9.44 -18.45
C PHE A 234 -15.83 -10.76 -18.15
N MET A 235 -16.54 -11.70 -17.52
CA MET A 235 -16.02 -13.04 -17.26
C MET A 235 -15.84 -13.88 -18.51
N GLU A 236 -16.72 -13.71 -19.50
CA GLU A 236 -16.60 -14.35 -20.79
C GLU A 236 -15.39 -13.82 -21.57
N MET A 237 -15.21 -12.49 -21.60
CA MET A 237 -14.03 -11.85 -22.19
C MET A 237 -12.75 -12.36 -21.52
N LYS A 238 -12.71 -12.37 -20.18
CA LYS A 238 -11.57 -12.87 -19.40
C LYS A 238 -11.23 -14.31 -19.77
N LYS A 239 -12.24 -15.19 -19.83
CA LYS A 239 -12.07 -16.59 -20.17
C LYS A 239 -11.47 -16.74 -21.57
N GLU A 240 -12.01 -16.01 -22.55
CA GLU A 240 -11.52 -16.06 -23.94
C GLU A 240 -10.08 -15.53 -24.07
N ILE A 241 -9.72 -14.45 -23.36
CA ILE A 241 -8.34 -13.94 -23.31
C ILE A 241 -7.39 -15.02 -22.78
N ILE A 242 -7.74 -15.64 -21.65
CA ILE A 242 -6.89 -16.66 -21.01
C ILE A 242 -6.74 -17.89 -21.89
N GLU A 243 -7.84 -18.45 -22.41
CA GLU A 243 -7.81 -19.66 -23.25
C GLU A 243 -6.97 -19.46 -24.51
N ARG A 244 -7.13 -18.31 -25.19
CA ARG A 244 -6.33 -17.99 -26.37
C ARG A 244 -4.86 -17.76 -26.02
N THR A 245 -4.57 -17.08 -24.92
CA THR A 245 -3.19 -16.83 -24.49
C THR A 245 -2.45 -18.13 -24.14
N LEU A 246 -3.11 -19.02 -23.40
CA LEU A 246 -2.57 -20.34 -23.05
C LEU A 246 -2.36 -21.23 -24.28
N SER A 247 -3.22 -21.14 -25.31
CA SER A 247 -3.09 -21.95 -26.52
C SER A 247 -1.81 -21.69 -27.33
N ILE A 248 -1.20 -20.51 -27.14
CA ILE A 248 0.02 -20.08 -27.84
C ILE A 248 1.28 -20.32 -26.97
N GLY A 249 1.11 -20.78 -25.73
CA GLY A 249 2.22 -21.04 -24.80
C GLY A 249 2.94 -19.77 -24.33
N LYS A 250 2.29 -18.60 -24.41
CA LYS A 250 2.81 -17.33 -23.87
C LYS A 250 2.14 -17.00 -22.54
N ASP A 251 2.87 -16.35 -21.64
CA ASP A 251 2.36 -15.94 -20.32
C ASP A 251 1.35 -14.80 -20.40
N LEU A 252 1.51 -13.87 -21.36
CA LEU A 252 0.61 -12.74 -21.60
C LEU A 252 0.83 -12.18 -23.01
N ASP A 253 -0.24 -11.98 -23.80
CA ASP A 253 -0.14 -11.37 -25.12
C ASP A 253 -1.15 -10.23 -25.29
N ALA A 254 -0.64 -9.01 -25.46
CA ALA A 254 -1.44 -7.80 -25.61
C ALA A 254 -2.28 -7.81 -26.90
N ASN A 255 -1.83 -8.50 -27.96
CA ASN A 255 -2.56 -8.59 -29.22
C ASN A 255 -3.82 -9.44 -29.06
N ILE A 256 -3.68 -10.58 -28.40
CA ILE A 256 -4.82 -11.47 -28.11
C ILE A 256 -5.87 -10.72 -27.27
N ALA A 257 -5.41 -9.97 -26.27
CA ALA A 257 -6.31 -9.18 -25.46
C ALA A 257 -7.01 -8.07 -26.26
N ALA A 258 -6.29 -7.35 -27.11
CA ALA A 258 -6.87 -6.34 -27.99
C ALA A 258 -7.90 -6.94 -28.96
N ASP A 259 -7.59 -8.09 -29.56
CA ASP A 259 -8.48 -8.81 -30.49
C ASP A 259 -9.77 -9.26 -29.81
N VAL A 260 -9.65 -9.86 -28.62
CA VAL A 260 -10.82 -10.29 -27.85
C VAL A 260 -11.65 -9.07 -27.44
N LEU A 261 -11.04 -8.02 -26.88
CA LEU A 261 -11.79 -6.81 -26.50
C LEU A 261 -12.50 -6.19 -27.71
N THR A 262 -11.85 -6.15 -28.87
CA THR A 262 -12.42 -5.63 -30.12
C THR A 262 -13.62 -6.46 -30.57
N LYS A 263 -13.55 -7.80 -30.48
CA LYS A 263 -14.69 -8.71 -30.75
C LYS A 263 -15.92 -8.38 -29.91
N TYR A 264 -15.71 -7.96 -28.66
CA TYR A 264 -16.80 -7.55 -27.77
C TYR A 264 -17.22 -6.08 -27.94
N GLY A 265 -16.57 -5.32 -28.82
CA GLY A 265 -16.87 -3.92 -29.10
C GLY A 265 -16.12 -2.91 -28.24
N ILE A 266 -15.09 -3.34 -27.51
CA ILE A 266 -14.21 -2.50 -26.70
C ILE A 266 -12.94 -2.23 -27.49
N ARG A 267 -12.73 -0.99 -27.93
CA ARG A 267 -11.50 -0.59 -28.61
C ARG A 267 -10.41 -0.31 -27.58
N CYS A 268 -9.45 -1.22 -27.49
CA CYS A 268 -8.27 -1.05 -26.65
C CYS A 268 -7.03 -1.37 -27.48
N PRO A 269 -6.35 -0.34 -28.05
CA PRO A 269 -5.13 -0.55 -28.81
C PRO A 269 -4.07 -1.27 -27.98
N GLN A 270 -3.20 -2.04 -28.63
CA GLN A 270 -2.12 -2.79 -27.96
C GLN A 270 -1.27 -1.88 -27.06
N GLU A 271 -1.03 -0.63 -27.49
CA GLU A 271 -0.26 0.39 -26.77
C GLU A 271 -0.86 0.77 -25.39
N ASN A 272 -2.19 0.63 -25.27
CA ASN A 272 -2.94 0.89 -24.04
C ASN A 272 -3.12 -0.37 -23.18
N ILE A 273 -2.65 -1.52 -23.67
CA ILE A 273 -2.67 -2.78 -22.94
C ILE A 273 -1.31 -2.98 -22.29
N SER A 274 -1.33 -3.19 -20.98
CA SER A 274 -0.14 -3.49 -20.19
C SER A 274 -0.35 -4.77 -19.42
N GLY A 275 0.72 -5.56 -19.35
CA GLY A 275 0.72 -6.90 -18.82
C GLY A 275 1.75 -7.07 -17.74
N LYS A 276 1.37 -7.70 -16.63
CA LYS A 276 2.27 -7.99 -15.52
C LYS A 276 2.06 -9.40 -15.01
N SER A 277 3.15 -10.15 -14.90
CA SER A 277 3.17 -11.50 -14.34
C SER A 277 4.07 -11.47 -13.11
N VAL A 278 3.52 -11.80 -11.95
CA VAL A 278 4.25 -11.79 -10.68
C VAL A 278 4.41 -13.22 -10.18
N ASP A 279 5.65 -13.66 -9.97
CA ASP A 279 5.96 -14.92 -9.26
C ASP A 279 5.73 -14.73 -7.75
N LEU A 280 4.46 -14.77 -7.34
CA LEU A 280 4.07 -14.53 -5.95
C LEU A 280 4.59 -15.64 -5.03
N TYR A 281 4.60 -16.90 -5.48
CA TYR A 281 5.17 -17.99 -4.69
C TYR A 281 6.65 -17.76 -4.41
N GLY A 282 7.43 -17.40 -5.43
CA GLY A 282 8.85 -17.10 -5.30
C GLY A 282 9.11 -15.93 -4.36
N LEU A 283 8.31 -14.86 -4.42
CA LEU A 283 8.44 -13.70 -3.52
C LEU A 283 8.13 -14.06 -2.06
N VAL A 284 7.05 -14.81 -1.81
CA VAL A 284 6.72 -15.27 -0.44
C VAL A 284 7.77 -16.24 0.08
N LYS A 285 8.30 -17.13 -0.77
CA LYS A 285 9.39 -18.04 -0.41
C LYS A 285 10.64 -17.27 0.01
N LYS A 286 11.07 -16.29 -0.80
CA LYS A 286 12.19 -15.39 -0.45
C LYS A 286 11.95 -14.67 0.88
N ALA A 287 10.78 -14.07 1.07
CA ALA A 287 10.44 -13.42 2.34
C ALA A 287 10.51 -14.40 3.54
N SER A 288 10.01 -15.63 3.36
CA SER A 288 10.05 -16.67 4.39
C SER A 288 11.48 -17.08 4.74
N GLU A 289 12.37 -17.19 3.74
CA GLU A 289 13.79 -17.50 3.92
C GLU A 289 14.51 -16.42 4.76
N HIS A 290 14.29 -15.13 4.45
CA HIS A 290 14.86 -14.01 5.22
C HIS A 290 14.45 -14.03 6.71
N PHE A 291 13.25 -14.54 7.01
CA PHE A 291 12.73 -14.65 8.38
C PHE A 291 12.95 -16.04 9.02
N MET A 292 13.54 -16.99 8.29
CA MET A 292 13.71 -18.40 8.69
C MET A 292 12.39 -19.06 9.09
N LEU A 293 11.33 -18.82 8.29
CA LEU A 293 10.00 -19.37 8.49
C LEU A 293 9.67 -20.41 7.40
N PRO A 294 8.75 -21.35 7.67
CA PRO A 294 8.16 -22.14 6.59
C PRO A 294 7.34 -21.23 5.67
N VAL A 295 7.24 -21.61 4.39
CA VAL A 295 6.38 -20.90 3.43
C VAL A 295 4.91 -21.03 3.88
N PRO A 296 4.23 -19.91 4.20
CA PRO A 296 2.82 -19.95 4.59
C PRO A 296 1.94 -20.29 3.38
N LYS A 297 0.67 -20.60 3.64
CA LYS A 297 -0.31 -20.75 2.55
C LYS A 297 -0.48 -19.40 1.86
N ILE A 298 -0.49 -19.40 0.52
CA ILE A 298 -0.59 -18.17 -0.26
C ILE A 298 -1.95 -18.12 -0.94
N ILE A 299 -2.64 -17.01 -0.74
CA ILE A 299 -3.97 -16.77 -1.23
C ILE A 299 -4.01 -15.41 -1.93
N VAL A 300 -4.69 -15.34 -3.06
CA VAL A 300 -4.87 -14.10 -3.83
C VAL A 300 -6.34 -13.72 -3.81
N ALA A 301 -6.64 -12.50 -3.39
CA ALA A 301 -7.97 -11.90 -3.51
C ALA A 301 -8.03 -11.00 -4.75
N ASN A 302 -9.01 -11.23 -5.61
CA ASN A 302 -9.21 -10.49 -6.84
C ASN A 302 -9.97 -9.18 -6.58
N THR A 303 -9.28 -8.21 -6.01
CA THR A 303 -9.79 -6.88 -5.71
C THR A 303 -8.78 -5.80 -6.11
N ALA A 304 -9.29 -4.69 -6.65
CA ALA A 304 -8.49 -3.55 -7.08
C ALA A 304 -7.88 -2.75 -5.93
N ALA A 305 -8.40 -2.90 -4.69
CA ALA A 305 -7.83 -2.26 -3.52
C ALA A 305 -6.47 -2.90 -3.17
N PRO A 306 -5.36 -2.14 -3.19
CA PRO A 306 -4.04 -2.69 -2.89
C PRO A 306 -3.96 -3.02 -1.39
N ASN A 307 -3.81 -4.30 -1.08
CA ASN A 307 -3.64 -4.77 0.28
C ASN A 307 -2.86 -6.09 0.32
N ALA A 308 -2.15 -6.32 1.42
CA ALA A 308 -1.58 -7.60 1.79
C ALA A 308 -1.80 -7.79 3.29
N ALA A 309 -1.96 -9.03 3.72
CA ALA A 309 -2.12 -9.34 5.14
C ALA A 309 -1.60 -10.75 5.41
N ALA A 310 -0.96 -10.94 6.56
CA ALA A 310 -0.71 -12.26 7.09
C ALA A 310 -1.55 -12.56 8.33
N SER A 311 -1.95 -13.83 8.45
CA SER A 311 -2.79 -14.30 9.54
C SER A 311 -2.42 -15.72 9.94
N GLY A 312 -2.70 -16.08 11.20
CA GLY A 312 -2.39 -17.39 11.75
C GLY A 312 -1.79 -17.30 13.15
N ILE A 313 -2.02 -18.34 13.95
CA ILE A 313 -1.59 -18.40 15.35
C ILE A 313 -0.08 -18.70 15.51
N SER A 314 0.56 -19.20 14.45
CA SER A 314 1.99 -19.53 14.43
C SER A 314 2.50 -19.53 13.00
N PRO A 315 3.82 -19.39 12.77
CA PRO A 315 4.40 -19.46 11.42
C PRO A 315 4.03 -20.74 10.65
N ASN A 316 3.98 -21.90 11.32
CA ASN A 316 3.59 -23.18 10.71
C ASN A 316 2.11 -23.25 10.29
N ARG A 317 1.28 -22.35 10.82
CA ARG A 317 -0.15 -22.23 10.50
C ARG A 317 -0.47 -20.83 9.95
N GLY A 318 0.48 -20.24 9.23
CA GLY A 318 0.33 -18.95 8.59
C GLY A 318 -0.36 -19.03 7.22
N THR A 319 -1.12 -17.98 6.91
CA THR A 319 -1.67 -17.68 5.58
C THR A 319 -1.30 -16.24 5.23
N VAL A 320 -0.80 -16.03 4.02
CA VAL A 320 -0.62 -14.72 3.40
C VAL A 320 -1.70 -14.51 2.37
N LEU A 321 -2.37 -13.36 2.45
CA LEU A 321 -3.29 -12.87 1.44
C LEU A 321 -2.65 -11.67 0.74
N ALA A 322 -2.61 -11.69 -0.59
CA ALA A 322 -2.26 -10.54 -1.41
C ALA A 322 -3.41 -10.20 -2.35
N THR A 323 -3.66 -8.93 -2.63
CA THR A 323 -4.68 -8.53 -3.61
C THR A 323 -4.09 -8.32 -4.99
N THR A 324 -4.88 -8.54 -6.04
CA THR A 324 -4.48 -8.22 -7.42
C THR A 324 -4.14 -6.73 -7.57
N GLY A 325 -4.84 -5.84 -6.86
CA GLY A 325 -4.52 -4.42 -6.79
C GLY A 325 -3.14 -4.12 -6.22
N LEU A 326 -2.65 -4.90 -5.25
CA LEU A 326 -1.30 -4.74 -4.69
C LEU A 326 -0.24 -5.18 -5.71
N LEU A 327 -0.42 -6.38 -6.28
CA LEU A 327 0.51 -6.95 -7.26
C LEU A 327 0.65 -6.10 -8.53
N LEU A 328 -0.45 -5.47 -8.95
CA LEU A 328 -0.44 -4.54 -10.06
C LEU A 328 0.35 -3.26 -9.73
N ARG A 329 0.17 -2.72 -8.52
CA ARG A 329 0.67 -1.38 -8.14
C ARG A 329 2.15 -1.36 -7.78
N LEU A 330 2.65 -2.45 -7.22
CA LEU A 330 3.99 -2.52 -6.63
C LEU A 330 4.94 -3.33 -7.50
N SER A 331 6.20 -2.92 -7.61
CA SER A 331 7.26 -3.75 -8.22
C SER A 331 7.56 -5.00 -7.39
N ASP A 332 8.30 -5.97 -7.93
CA ASP A 332 8.64 -7.19 -7.21
C ASP A 332 9.42 -6.92 -5.91
N ASP A 333 10.29 -5.92 -5.89
CA ASP A 333 11.06 -5.51 -4.71
C ASP A 333 10.17 -4.81 -3.65
N GLU A 334 9.20 -4.03 -4.10
CA GLU A 334 8.19 -3.41 -3.24
C GLU A 334 7.23 -4.47 -2.66
N ILE A 335 6.79 -5.43 -3.47
CA ILE A 335 5.98 -6.58 -3.03
C ILE A 335 6.75 -7.40 -2.00
N LEU A 336 8.01 -7.74 -2.28
CA LEU A 336 8.87 -8.48 -1.34
C LEU A 336 8.99 -7.74 0.00
N SER A 337 9.13 -6.42 -0.05
CA SER A 337 9.22 -5.57 1.14
C SER A 337 7.93 -5.57 1.99
N VAL A 338 6.76 -5.51 1.34
CA VAL A 338 5.47 -5.65 2.02
C VAL A 338 5.30 -7.06 2.58
N LEU A 339 5.65 -8.09 1.82
CA LEU A 339 5.58 -9.47 2.30
C LEU A 339 6.51 -9.71 3.50
N ALA A 340 7.70 -9.10 3.52
CA ALA A 340 8.60 -9.14 4.66
C ALA A 340 8.01 -8.47 5.92
N HIS A 341 7.31 -7.35 5.75
CA HIS A 341 6.54 -6.72 6.84
C HIS A 341 5.48 -7.69 7.38
N GLU A 342 4.71 -8.34 6.51
CA GLU A 342 3.74 -9.36 6.91
C GLU A 342 4.38 -10.60 7.58
N MET A 343 5.57 -11.03 7.14
CA MET A 343 6.33 -12.11 7.78
C MET A 343 6.76 -11.76 9.20
N SER A 344 7.09 -10.49 9.46
CA SER A 344 7.42 -10.01 10.81
C SER A 344 6.25 -10.21 11.78
N HIS A 345 5.02 -9.91 11.35
CA HIS A 345 3.82 -10.14 12.16
C HIS A 345 3.60 -11.62 12.48
N LEU A 346 3.75 -12.52 11.49
CA LEU A 346 3.65 -13.97 11.69
C LEU A 346 4.71 -14.50 12.66
N LYS A 347 5.97 -14.08 12.47
CA LYS A 347 7.09 -14.49 13.31
C LYS A 347 6.85 -14.12 14.77
N SER A 348 6.41 -12.89 14.98
CA SER A 348 6.22 -12.30 16.30
C SER A 348 4.90 -12.66 16.96
N ARG A 349 3.97 -13.25 16.20
CA ARG A 349 2.63 -13.64 16.67
C ARG A 349 1.84 -12.44 17.17
N ASP A 350 1.92 -11.32 16.46
CA ASP A 350 1.28 -10.06 16.86
C ASP A 350 -0.24 -10.19 17.10
N PRO A 351 -1.00 -10.97 16.30
CA PRO A 351 -2.40 -11.22 16.59
C PRO A 351 -2.65 -11.83 17.98
N LEU A 352 -1.75 -12.72 18.46
CA LEU A 352 -1.83 -13.29 19.80
C LEU A 352 -1.46 -12.28 20.89
N ILE A 353 -0.45 -11.44 20.65
CA ILE A 353 -0.05 -10.38 21.58
C ILE A 353 -1.20 -9.39 21.77
N LEU A 354 -1.81 -8.94 20.67
CA LEU A 354 -2.97 -8.05 20.70
C LEU A 354 -4.16 -8.72 21.39
N TYR A 355 -4.46 -9.98 21.07
CA TYR A 355 -5.51 -10.74 21.74
C TYR A 355 -5.28 -10.84 23.26
N ALA A 356 -4.05 -11.14 23.70
CA ALA A 356 -3.71 -11.24 25.11
C ALA A 356 -3.87 -9.89 25.82
N LEU A 357 -3.39 -8.80 25.21
CA LEU A 357 -3.53 -7.44 25.73
C LEU A 357 -5.01 -7.03 25.84
N THR A 358 -5.80 -7.23 24.79
CA THR A 358 -7.22 -6.87 24.79
C THR A 358 -8.03 -7.74 25.75
N SER A 359 -7.69 -9.02 25.89
CA SER A 359 -8.36 -9.93 26.82
C SER A 359 -8.05 -9.57 28.28
N ALA A 360 -6.78 -9.27 28.58
CA ALA A 360 -6.36 -8.86 29.91
C ALA A 360 -7.04 -7.55 30.33
N GLU A 361 -7.05 -6.56 29.43
CA GLU A 361 -7.75 -5.29 29.65
C GLU A 361 -9.25 -5.50 29.86
N TYR A 362 -9.87 -6.34 29.03
CA TYR A 362 -11.29 -6.62 29.15
C TYR A 362 -11.65 -7.28 30.50
N LEU A 363 -10.86 -8.26 30.95
CA LEU A 363 -11.04 -8.89 32.27
C LEU A 363 -10.85 -7.89 33.41
N LEU A 364 -9.81 -7.06 33.35
CA LEU A 364 -9.56 -5.99 34.32
C LEU A 364 -10.78 -5.05 34.38
N ARG A 365 -11.27 -4.63 33.21
CA ARG A 365 -12.43 -3.74 33.10
C ARG A 365 -13.67 -4.36 33.74
N VAL A 366 -13.99 -5.61 33.45
CA VAL A 366 -15.24 -6.24 33.90
C VAL A 366 -15.18 -6.65 35.37
N TYR A 367 -14.09 -7.29 35.82
CA TYR A 367 -14.03 -7.85 37.18
C TYR A 367 -13.51 -6.88 38.23
N VAL A 368 -12.66 -5.92 37.85
CA VAL A 368 -12.03 -4.99 38.81
C VAL A 368 -12.61 -3.59 38.69
N LEU A 369 -12.68 -3.02 37.48
CA LEU A 369 -13.06 -1.61 37.34
C LEU A 369 -14.57 -1.37 37.34
N LEU A 370 -15.36 -2.24 36.73
CA LEU A 370 -16.82 -2.09 36.67
C LEU A 370 -17.48 -2.05 38.07
N PRO A 371 -17.08 -2.89 39.06
CA PRO A 371 -17.59 -2.75 40.43
C PRO A 371 -17.18 -1.45 41.13
N LEU A 372 -16.09 -0.80 40.69
CA LEU A 372 -15.54 0.41 41.32
C LEU A 372 -16.13 1.71 40.75
N PHE A 373 -16.69 1.71 39.54
CA PHE A 373 -17.14 2.92 38.85
C PHE A 373 -18.59 2.82 38.34
N PHE A 374 -19.54 3.45 39.04
CA PHE A 374 -20.94 3.60 38.60
C PHE A 374 -21.11 4.88 37.74
N PHE A 375 -21.08 4.73 36.41
CA PHE A 375 -21.37 5.73 35.34
C PHE A 375 -20.41 6.91 35.12
N ILE A 376 -20.40 7.44 33.88
CA ILE A 376 -19.59 8.47 33.15
C ILE A 376 -18.07 8.22 33.00
N PRO A 377 -17.22 8.11 34.05
CA PRO A 377 -15.86 7.57 33.98
C PRO A 377 -15.70 6.30 33.16
N PHE A 378 -16.69 5.42 33.09
CA PHE A 378 -16.57 4.16 32.34
C PHE A 378 -16.49 4.36 30.82
N PHE A 379 -17.27 5.29 30.26
CA PHE A 379 -17.25 5.54 28.82
C PHE A 379 -15.94 6.24 28.42
N LEU A 380 -15.49 7.23 29.19
CA LEU A 380 -14.21 7.90 28.96
C LEU A 380 -13.02 6.93 29.15
N TYR A 381 -13.08 6.06 30.17
CA TYR A 381 -12.12 4.98 30.34
C TYR A 381 -12.09 4.06 29.12
N PHE A 382 -13.26 3.65 28.60
CA PHE A 382 -13.35 2.81 27.42
C PHE A 382 -12.70 3.48 26.19
N LEU A 383 -13.02 4.75 25.93
CA LEU A 383 -12.42 5.50 24.82
C LEU A 383 -10.90 5.64 24.97
N PHE A 384 -10.43 5.99 26.17
CA PHE A 384 -9.01 6.12 26.47
C PHE A 384 -8.28 4.79 26.31
N THR A 385 -8.89 3.70 26.76
CA THR A 385 -8.27 2.37 26.71
C THR A 385 -8.25 1.81 25.30
N MET A 386 -9.32 2.03 24.53
CA MET A 386 -9.32 1.75 23.09
C MET A 386 -8.20 2.52 22.40
N TRP A 387 -8.09 3.83 22.65
CA TRP A 387 -7.00 4.63 22.13
C TRP A 387 -5.63 4.06 22.52
N LEU A 388 -5.43 3.68 23.78
CA LEU A 388 -4.17 3.09 24.26
C LEU A 388 -3.83 1.76 23.56
N ILE A 389 -4.82 0.89 23.34
CA ILE A 389 -4.63 -0.39 22.63
C ILE A 389 -4.25 -0.14 21.17
N TYR A 390 -4.96 0.75 20.47
CA TYR A 390 -4.61 1.11 19.08
C TYR A 390 -3.25 1.80 19.01
N PHE A 391 -2.91 2.66 19.98
CA PHE A 391 -1.60 3.30 20.05
C PHE A 391 -0.49 2.29 20.31
N PHE A 392 -0.72 1.28 21.16
CA PHE A 392 0.21 0.17 21.35
C PHE A 392 0.39 -0.63 20.05
N ALA A 393 -0.68 -0.88 19.30
CA ALA A 393 -0.60 -1.58 18.02
C ALA A 393 0.31 -0.83 17.01
N LYS A 394 0.38 0.51 17.07
CA LYS A 394 1.33 1.31 16.27
C LYS A 394 2.78 0.93 16.53
N PHE A 395 3.14 0.49 17.73
CA PHE A 395 4.50 0.02 18.02
C PHE A 395 4.80 -1.32 17.35
N LEU A 396 3.83 -2.22 17.25
CA LEU A 396 3.98 -3.50 16.56
C LEU A 396 4.17 -3.30 15.06
N GLU A 397 3.39 -2.40 14.47
CA GLU A 397 3.50 -1.96 13.07
C GLU A 397 4.84 -1.31 12.76
N ALA A 398 5.25 -0.34 13.59
CA ALA A 398 6.55 0.32 13.45
C ALA A 398 7.70 -0.68 13.61
N ARG A 399 7.57 -1.70 14.46
CA ARG A 399 8.56 -2.78 14.56
C ARG A 399 8.54 -3.66 13.32
N ALA A 400 7.38 -4.00 12.76
CA ALA A 400 7.31 -4.80 11.55
C ALA A 400 7.98 -4.12 10.35
N ASP A 401 7.78 -2.80 10.19
CA ASP A 401 8.53 -1.99 9.21
C ASP A 401 10.04 -2.12 9.39
N LEU A 402 10.50 -2.00 10.64
CA LEU A 402 11.90 -2.02 10.96
C LEU A 402 12.52 -3.41 10.77
N GLU A 403 11.83 -4.47 11.17
CA GLU A 403 12.29 -5.84 10.96
C GLU A 403 12.35 -6.18 9.47
N ALA A 404 11.37 -5.75 8.67
CA ALA A 404 11.42 -5.91 7.21
C ALA A 404 12.65 -5.20 6.62
N ALA A 405 12.90 -3.95 7.03
CA ALA A 405 14.08 -3.18 6.61
C ALA A 405 15.40 -3.86 7.01
N ILE A 406 15.50 -4.37 8.24
CA ILE A 406 16.69 -5.08 8.74
C ILE A 406 16.93 -6.37 7.96
N ARG A 407 15.88 -7.14 7.68
CA ARG A 407 15.99 -8.48 7.10
C ARG A 407 16.26 -8.44 5.59
N LEU A 408 15.75 -7.44 4.90
CA LEU A 408 15.94 -7.27 3.46
C LEU A 408 17.11 -6.33 3.11
N GLY A 409 17.53 -5.45 4.02
CA GLY A 409 18.56 -4.44 3.77
C GLY A 409 18.13 -3.34 2.79
N ARG A 410 16.82 -3.20 2.52
CA ARG A 410 16.26 -2.28 1.50
C ARG A 410 15.08 -1.45 2.06
N PRO A 411 15.32 -0.54 3.03
CA PRO A 411 14.25 0.24 3.64
C PRO A 411 13.51 1.15 2.64
N GLN A 412 14.19 1.62 1.58
CA GLN A 412 13.62 2.50 0.57
C GLN A 412 12.51 1.82 -0.25
N SER A 413 12.63 0.51 -0.52
CA SER A 413 11.61 -0.27 -1.23
C SER A 413 10.29 -0.32 -0.44
N LEU A 414 10.35 -0.55 0.88
CA LEU A 414 9.16 -0.49 1.73
C LEU A 414 8.57 0.93 1.81
N ALA A 415 9.42 1.96 1.91
CA ALA A 415 8.97 3.35 1.91
C ALA A 415 8.23 3.72 0.61
N SER A 416 8.75 3.28 -0.54
CA SER A 416 8.12 3.45 -1.84
C SER A 416 6.78 2.70 -1.92
N ALA A 417 6.73 1.46 -1.45
CA ALA A 417 5.51 0.66 -1.41
C ALA A 417 4.41 1.33 -0.57
N LEU A 418 4.75 1.80 0.64
CA LEU A 418 3.84 2.52 1.54
C LEU A 418 3.32 3.81 0.91
N ARG A 419 4.18 4.57 0.23
CA ARG A 419 3.80 5.78 -0.50
C ARG A 419 2.81 5.49 -1.61
N LYS A 420 3.03 4.42 -2.37
CA LYS A 420 2.09 3.97 -3.41
C LYS A 420 0.78 3.54 -2.77
N ILE A 421 0.77 2.53 -1.91
CA ILE A 421 -0.47 1.98 -1.30
C ILE A 421 -1.31 3.08 -0.63
N GLY A 422 -0.69 3.89 0.22
CA GLY A 422 -1.37 4.85 1.07
C GLY A 422 -1.45 6.27 0.52
N PHE A 423 -1.25 6.47 -0.79
CA PHE A 423 -1.17 7.78 -1.43
C PHE A 423 -2.24 8.79 -0.96
N ARG A 424 -3.53 8.43 -1.00
CA ARG A 424 -4.63 9.32 -0.60
C ARG A 424 -4.55 9.72 0.86
N ARG A 425 -4.17 8.79 1.73
CA ARG A 425 -3.99 9.03 3.16
C ARG A 425 -2.78 9.93 3.41
N LEU A 426 -1.66 9.69 2.71
CA LEU A 426 -0.46 10.49 2.80
C LEU A 426 -0.75 11.97 2.46
N GLN A 427 -1.58 12.21 1.45
CA GLN A 427 -2.00 13.57 1.10
C GLN A 427 -2.74 14.25 2.26
N MET A 428 -3.69 13.56 2.89
CA MET A 428 -4.45 14.10 4.02
C MET A 428 -3.57 14.38 5.25
N GLU A 429 -2.65 13.48 5.58
CA GLU A 429 -1.74 13.62 6.73
C GLU A 429 -0.71 14.76 6.56
N ARG A 430 -0.50 15.23 5.32
CA ARG A 430 0.48 16.27 5.00
C ARG A 430 -0.12 17.68 4.94
N VAL A 431 -1.45 17.83 4.97
CA VAL A 431 -2.11 19.13 4.76
C VAL A 431 -1.77 20.13 5.88
N SER A 432 -1.68 19.70 7.13
CA SER A 432 -1.38 20.60 8.26
C SER A 432 -0.73 19.89 9.45
N GLN A 433 -0.10 20.64 10.35
CA GLN A 433 0.39 20.09 11.62
C GLN A 433 -0.75 19.46 12.45
N GLY A 434 -1.93 20.11 12.48
CA GLY A 434 -3.12 19.55 13.13
C GLY A 434 -3.55 18.19 12.55
N SER A 435 -3.38 17.98 11.23
CA SER A 435 -3.66 16.70 10.59
C SER A 435 -2.67 15.59 11.00
N ARG A 436 -1.41 15.93 11.27
CA ARG A 436 -0.40 14.98 11.77
C ARG A 436 -0.72 14.49 13.18
N PHE A 437 -1.10 15.41 14.05
CA PHE A 437 -1.55 15.07 15.40
C PHE A 437 -2.79 14.17 15.40
N GLN A 438 -3.82 14.55 14.63
CA GLN A 438 -5.04 13.75 14.50
C GLN A 438 -4.78 12.35 13.94
N ALA A 439 -3.81 12.20 13.03
CA ALA A 439 -3.42 10.90 12.48
C ALA A 439 -2.87 9.94 13.56
N TRP A 440 -2.20 10.47 14.60
CA TRP A 440 -1.75 9.67 15.74
C TRP A 440 -2.88 9.29 16.69
N LEU A 441 -3.89 10.15 16.85
CA LEU A 441 -5.03 9.90 17.75
C LEU A 441 -6.09 8.97 17.17
N GLY A 442 -6.07 8.71 15.86
CA GLY A 442 -7.05 7.84 15.21
C GLY A 442 -7.04 6.41 15.76
N TRP A 443 -8.22 5.78 15.78
CA TRP A 443 -8.42 4.35 16.08
C TRP A 443 -7.98 3.47 14.92
N ASP A 444 -6.70 3.55 14.61
CA ASP A 444 -6.02 2.80 13.59
C ASP A 444 -4.78 2.20 14.21
N ALA A 445 -4.54 0.91 13.95
CA ALA A 445 -3.36 0.22 14.41
C ALA A 445 -2.10 0.74 13.71
N HIS A 446 -2.21 1.27 12.49
CA HIS A 446 -1.06 1.79 11.77
C HIS A 446 -0.63 3.17 12.29
N PRO A 447 0.67 3.40 12.51
CA PRO A 447 1.21 4.75 12.68
C PRO A 447 0.90 5.61 11.45
N PRO A 448 0.93 6.95 11.59
CA PRO A 448 0.82 7.84 10.44
C PRO A 448 1.83 7.48 9.36
N LEU A 449 1.35 7.51 8.11
CA LEU A 449 2.11 7.08 6.95
C LEU A 449 3.32 8.00 6.69
N TYR A 450 3.18 9.30 6.94
CA TYR A 450 4.31 10.24 6.84
C TYR A 450 5.47 9.83 7.77
N PHE A 451 5.16 9.34 8.98
CA PHE A 451 6.16 8.89 9.95
C PHE A 451 6.82 7.61 9.49
N ARG A 452 6.04 6.60 9.07
CA ARG A 452 6.58 5.31 8.60
C ARG A 452 7.55 5.50 7.43
N ILE A 453 7.14 6.30 6.43
CA ILE A 453 7.95 6.60 5.24
C ILE A 453 9.23 7.35 5.62
N SER A 454 9.11 8.46 6.36
CA SER A 454 10.27 9.28 6.77
C SER A 454 11.28 8.46 7.60
N ARG A 455 10.78 7.63 8.50
CA ARG A 455 11.60 6.72 9.31
C ARG A 455 12.36 5.73 8.43
N LEU A 456 11.71 5.09 7.47
CA LEU A 456 12.38 4.16 6.56
C LEU A 456 13.42 4.86 5.67
N GLU A 457 13.10 6.04 5.14
CA GLU A 457 14.01 6.80 4.27
C GLU A 457 15.25 7.34 4.98
N SER A 458 15.18 7.49 6.31
CA SER A 458 16.32 7.91 7.15
C SER A 458 17.17 6.75 7.67
N LEU A 459 16.83 5.50 7.37
CA LEU A 459 17.62 4.33 7.78
C LEU A 459 18.82 4.12 6.84
N GLU A 460 20.01 4.51 7.29
CA GLU A 460 21.26 4.26 6.54
C GLU A 460 21.87 2.87 6.79
N SER A 461 21.70 2.31 8.00
CA SER A 461 22.29 1.02 8.39
C SER A 461 21.36 0.26 9.31
N PRO A 462 20.23 -0.27 8.79
CA PRO A 462 19.20 -0.91 9.61
C PRO A 462 19.74 -2.09 10.42
N GLU A 463 20.68 -2.87 9.86
CA GLU A 463 21.29 -4.05 10.48
C GLU A 463 21.96 -3.80 11.84
N ARG A 464 22.35 -2.55 12.14
CA ARG A 464 22.99 -2.20 13.42
C ARG A 464 22.00 -2.17 14.59
N ILE A 465 20.69 -2.19 14.32
CA ILE A 465 19.66 -2.09 15.34
C ILE A 465 19.44 -3.45 16.01
N ARG A 466 19.82 -3.55 17.28
CA ARG A 466 19.73 -4.81 18.06
C ARG A 466 18.36 -5.08 18.66
N HIS A 467 17.60 -4.04 19.00
CA HIS A 467 16.30 -4.15 19.68
C HIS A 467 15.20 -3.43 18.88
N PRO A 468 14.64 -4.07 17.83
CA PRO A 468 13.69 -3.43 16.93
C PRO A 468 12.44 -2.89 17.65
N PHE A 469 11.91 -3.64 18.63
CA PHE A 469 10.70 -3.23 19.35
C PHE A 469 10.92 -1.99 20.22
N LEU A 470 12.00 -1.97 21.01
CA LEU A 470 12.34 -0.82 21.87
C LEU A 470 12.62 0.43 21.03
N GLN A 471 13.33 0.26 19.91
CA GLN A 471 13.58 1.35 18.98
C GLN A 471 12.27 1.90 18.40
N SER A 472 11.34 1.02 17.99
CA SER A 472 10.03 1.43 17.49
C SER A 472 9.15 2.14 18.51
N ILE A 473 9.20 1.74 19.79
CA ILE A 473 8.54 2.49 20.86
C ILE A 473 9.12 3.90 20.96
N LYS A 474 10.45 4.01 21.07
CA LYS A 474 11.16 5.29 21.21
C LYS A 474 10.85 6.23 20.03
N ASP A 475 10.97 5.73 18.80
CA ASP A 475 10.75 6.52 17.59
C ASP A 475 9.30 6.98 17.48
N SER A 476 8.33 6.10 17.79
CA SER A 476 6.90 6.42 17.71
C SER A 476 6.51 7.45 18.77
N LEU A 477 7.01 7.34 20.00
CA LEU A 477 6.76 8.31 21.07
C LEU A 477 7.37 9.68 20.73
N ASN A 478 8.61 9.71 20.25
CA ASN A 478 9.25 10.95 19.85
C ASN A 478 8.50 11.63 18.70
N ALA A 479 8.05 10.86 17.70
CA ALA A 479 7.27 11.38 16.59
C ALA A 479 5.90 11.91 17.04
N PHE A 480 5.21 11.18 17.92
CA PHE A 480 3.95 11.63 18.51
C PHE A 480 4.14 12.95 19.28
N LEU A 481 5.17 13.05 20.13
CA LEU A 481 5.47 14.27 20.88
C LEU A 481 5.83 15.45 19.97
N SER A 482 6.55 15.22 18.87
CA SER A 482 6.84 16.25 17.87
C SER A 482 5.64 16.68 17.01
N SER A 483 4.49 16.01 17.19
CA SER A 483 3.23 16.35 16.51
C SER A 483 2.42 17.39 17.27
N PHE A 484 2.77 17.67 18.53
CA PHE A 484 2.26 18.78 19.34
C PHE A 484 3.09 20.03 19.07
#